data_AF-S4NTH6-F1
#
_entry.id   AF-S4NTH6-F1
#
_cell.length_a   1.000
_cell.length_b   1.000
_cell.length_c   1.000
_cell.angle_alpha   90.00
_cell.angle_beta   90.00
_cell.angle_gamma   90.00
#
_symmetry.space_group_name_H-M   'P 1'
#
loop_
_entity.id
_entity.type
_entity.pdbx_description
1 polymer ?
#
loop_
_entity_poly.entity_id
_entity_poly.type
_entity_poly.pdbx_seq_one_letter_code
_entity_poly.pdbx_strand_id
1 'polypeptide(L)'
;MILEGKWNDTDVLSVPASLAHSPGMFRNLSTVSKEERDVMLENYHKMIIVRNPFERLLSAYRNKLEGDLPSAKYFQDRVGRRIIKAFRENPSNESLEYGHDVTFKEFALFLTNNSKDLADIVNNEHWQPITTLCHPCLIKYTLVGKYETLLDDSLLALHTINASHIQFPRLAHTSGTSEKLRKYFSQLDLPLIRKLYKFYKYDYK
;
A
#
# COMPACT_ATOMS: atom_id res chain seq x y z
N MET A 1 12.35 2.69 5.26
CA MET A 1 13.54 2.57 4.40
C MET A 1 14.45 3.76 4.62
N ILE A 2 15.72 3.50 4.92
CA ILE A 2 16.81 4.49 4.98
C ILE A 2 17.64 4.29 3.71
N LEU A 3 17.94 5.39 3.00
CA LEU A 3 18.77 5.35 1.80
C LEU A 3 20.25 5.38 2.22
N GLU A 4 20.96 4.26 2.02
CA GLU A 4 22.37 4.10 2.44
C GLU A 4 23.29 3.66 1.28
N GLY A 5 22.88 3.85 0.03
CA GLY A 5 23.71 3.54 -1.14
C GLY A 5 24.06 2.06 -1.31
N LYS A 6 23.23 1.14 -0.81
CA LYS A 6 23.48 -0.32 -0.91
C LYS A 6 23.33 -0.91 -2.31
N TRP A 7 22.73 -0.16 -3.23
CA TRP A 7 22.43 -0.63 -4.57
C TRP A 7 23.31 0.12 -5.58
N ASN A 8 24.12 -0.63 -6.32
CA ASN A 8 25.13 -0.08 -7.23
C ASN A 8 24.67 -0.01 -8.69
N ASP A 9 23.42 -0.38 -8.99
CA ASP A 9 22.85 -0.30 -10.34
C ASP A 9 21.91 0.90 -10.49
N THR A 10 21.81 1.42 -11.71
CA THR A 10 20.89 2.49 -12.09
C THR A 10 19.64 1.96 -12.77
N ASP A 11 19.65 0.71 -13.26
CA ASP A 11 18.44 0.06 -13.78
C ASP A 11 17.57 -0.49 -12.64
N VAL A 12 16.79 0.41 -12.04
CA VAL A 12 15.84 0.09 -10.98
C VAL A 12 14.70 -0.84 -11.44
N LEU A 13 14.41 -0.93 -12.74
CA LEU A 13 13.37 -1.81 -13.26
C LEU A 13 13.83 -3.26 -13.35
N SER A 14 15.15 -3.50 -13.36
CA SER A 14 15.73 -4.84 -13.29
C SER A 14 15.63 -5.48 -11.90
N VAL A 15 15.36 -4.68 -10.85
CA VAL A 15 15.33 -5.15 -9.45
C VAL A 15 14.13 -6.10 -9.26
N PRO A 16 14.35 -7.39 -8.92
CA PRO A 16 13.24 -8.31 -8.69
C PRO A 16 12.39 -7.85 -7.50
N ALA A 17 11.07 -7.89 -7.64
CA ALA A 17 10.16 -7.51 -6.56
C ALA A 17 10.37 -8.36 -5.28
N SER A 18 10.67 -9.65 -5.44
CA SER A 18 10.98 -10.54 -4.31
C SER A 18 12.22 -10.09 -3.54
N LEU A 19 13.22 -9.55 -4.24
CA LEU A 19 14.45 -9.06 -3.64
C LEU A 19 14.19 -7.75 -2.87
N ALA A 20 13.44 -6.82 -3.46
CA ALA A 20 13.02 -5.57 -2.82
C ALA A 20 12.22 -5.80 -1.52
N HIS A 21 11.50 -6.92 -1.42
CA HIS A 21 10.74 -7.31 -0.24
C HIS A 21 11.46 -8.30 0.69
N SER A 22 12.70 -8.67 0.39
CA SER A 22 13.46 -9.61 1.22
C SER A 22 13.85 -8.98 2.57
N PRO A 23 13.79 -9.75 3.68
CA PRO A 23 14.23 -9.27 4.99
C PRO A 23 15.68 -8.78 4.95
N GLY A 24 15.93 -7.60 5.51
CA GLY A 24 17.28 -7.02 5.57
C GLY A 24 17.76 -6.30 4.30
N MET A 25 16.99 -6.34 3.20
CA MET A 25 17.30 -5.58 1.98
C MET A 25 17.45 -4.09 2.25
N PHE A 26 16.45 -3.52 2.93
CA PHE A 26 16.43 -2.12 3.30
C PHE A 26 16.53 -1.96 4.82
N ARG A 27 17.45 -1.12 5.28
CA ARG A 27 17.53 -0.72 6.69
C ARG A 27 16.29 0.13 7.01
N ASN A 28 15.67 -0.15 8.16
CA ASN A 28 14.48 0.54 8.61
C ASN A 28 14.76 1.33 9.89
N LEU A 29 13.98 2.38 10.13
CA LEU A 29 14.12 3.22 11.30
C LEU A 29 13.91 2.46 12.62
N SER A 30 13.19 1.34 12.58
CA SER A 30 13.02 0.42 13.71
C SER A 30 14.26 -0.41 14.05
N THR A 31 15.22 -0.52 13.11
CA THR A 31 16.43 -1.34 13.27
C THR A 31 17.64 -0.56 13.80
N VAL A 32 17.52 0.76 13.93
CA VAL A 32 18.59 1.65 14.45
C VAL A 32 18.37 1.97 15.93
N SER A 33 19.42 2.37 16.63
CA SER A 33 19.33 2.75 18.05
C SER A 33 18.38 3.95 18.22
N LYS A 34 17.92 4.19 19.45
CA LYS A 34 17.04 5.34 19.71
C LYS A 34 17.76 6.66 19.40
N GLU A 35 19.02 6.76 19.80
CA GLU A 35 19.86 7.94 19.62
C GLU A 35 20.09 8.20 18.12
N GLU A 36 20.44 7.16 17.35
CA GLU A 36 20.55 7.26 15.89
C GLU A 36 19.23 7.68 15.24
N ARG A 37 18.12 7.10 15.71
CA ARG A 37 16.77 7.41 15.21
C ARG A 37 16.42 8.87 15.41
N ASP A 38 16.69 9.41 16.60
CA ASP A 38 16.38 10.80 16.93
C ASP A 38 17.22 11.75 16.05
N VAL A 39 18.51 11.46 15.87
CA VAL A 39 19.38 12.20 14.95
C VAL A 39 18.85 12.15 13.50
N MET A 40 18.42 10.99 13.01
CA MET A 40 17.85 10.86 11.67
C MET A 40 16.54 11.64 11.54
N LEU A 41 15.65 11.55 12.53
CA LEU A 41 14.38 12.25 12.52
C LEU A 41 14.55 13.77 12.58
N GLU A 42 15.60 14.27 13.21
CA GLU A 42 15.91 15.70 13.25
C GLU A 42 16.60 16.18 11.95
N ASN A 43 17.59 15.43 11.46
CA ASN A 43 18.55 15.96 10.48
C ASN A 43 18.34 15.47 9.04
N TYR A 44 17.66 14.34 8.81
CA TYR A 44 17.57 13.76 7.46
C TYR A 44 16.42 14.35 6.66
N HIS A 45 16.57 14.41 5.33
CA HIS A 45 15.44 14.64 4.44
C HIS A 45 14.48 13.45 4.51
N LYS A 46 13.20 13.73 4.72
CA LYS A 46 12.15 12.72 4.89
C LYS A 46 11.11 12.91 3.81
N MET A 47 10.80 11.84 3.08
CA MET A 47 9.83 11.87 1.99
C MET A 47 8.79 10.77 2.19
N ILE A 48 7.54 11.09 1.84
CA ILE A 48 6.47 10.10 1.66
C ILE A 48 5.83 10.29 0.28
N ILE A 49 5.43 9.17 -0.32
CA ILE A 49 4.55 9.15 -1.49
C ILE A 49 3.20 8.61 -1.04
N VAL A 50 2.16 9.42 -1.24
CA VAL A 50 0.77 9.06 -0.97
C VAL A 50 0.01 8.84 -2.27
N ARG A 51 -1.22 8.32 -2.20
CA ARG A 51 -2.10 8.12 -3.35
C ARG A 51 -3.53 8.37 -2.89
N ASN A 52 -4.41 8.75 -3.81
CA ASN A 52 -5.84 8.80 -3.54
C ASN A 52 -6.30 7.54 -2.77
N PRO A 53 -6.92 7.67 -1.58
CA PRO A 53 -7.15 6.53 -0.70
C PRO A 53 -7.97 5.40 -1.34
N PHE A 54 -8.99 5.74 -2.14
CA PHE A 54 -9.82 4.74 -2.81
C PHE A 54 -9.11 4.10 -4.00
N GLU A 55 -8.26 4.84 -4.69
CA GLU A 55 -7.42 4.28 -5.74
C GLU A 55 -6.35 3.34 -5.16
N ARG A 56 -5.73 3.72 -4.03
CA ARG A 56 -4.80 2.86 -3.30
C ARG A 56 -5.47 1.58 -2.82
N LEU A 57 -6.66 1.69 -2.23
CA LEU A 57 -7.47 0.57 -1.78
C LEU A 57 -7.77 -0.40 -2.94
N LEU A 58 -8.25 0.12 -4.07
CA LEU A 58 -8.56 -0.71 -5.23
C LEU A 58 -7.30 -1.35 -5.81
N SER A 59 -6.18 -0.62 -5.87
CA SER A 59 -4.89 -1.16 -6.31
C SER A 59 -4.44 -2.32 -5.42
N ALA A 60 -4.62 -2.21 -4.11
CA ALA A 60 -4.29 -3.27 -3.16
C ALA A 60 -5.15 -4.52 -3.38
N TYR A 61 -6.48 -4.36 -3.46
CA TYR A 61 -7.39 -5.47 -3.77
C TYR A 61 -7.00 -6.19 -5.06
N ARG A 62 -6.82 -5.43 -6.15
CA ARG A 62 -6.50 -6.00 -7.47
C ARG A 62 -5.14 -6.71 -7.51
N ASN A 63 -4.17 -6.26 -6.71
CA ASN A 63 -2.84 -6.87 -6.69
C ASN A 63 -2.75 -8.07 -5.73
N LYS A 64 -3.53 -8.05 -4.63
CA LYS A 64 -3.42 -9.03 -3.54
C LYS A 64 -4.53 -10.08 -3.53
N LEU A 65 -5.71 -9.79 -4.05
CA LEU A 65 -6.85 -10.70 -3.94
C LEU A 65 -7.44 -11.08 -5.31
N GLU A 66 -7.07 -10.39 -6.38
CA GLU A 66 -7.52 -10.66 -7.75
C GLU A 66 -6.39 -11.27 -8.60
N GLY A 67 -6.76 -12.19 -9.49
CA GLY A 67 -5.85 -12.82 -10.45
C GLY A 67 -4.95 -13.89 -9.84
N ASP A 68 -3.91 -14.26 -10.59
CA ASP A 68 -3.11 -15.47 -10.35
C ASP A 68 -1.62 -15.20 -10.11
N LEU A 69 -1.25 -13.94 -9.88
CA LEU A 69 0.13 -13.61 -9.53
C LEU A 69 0.55 -14.29 -8.22
N PRO A 70 1.84 -14.63 -8.02
CA PRO A 70 2.30 -15.24 -6.76
C PRO A 70 1.91 -14.44 -5.52
N SER A 71 1.94 -13.11 -5.60
CA SER A 71 1.46 -12.25 -4.52
C SER A 71 -0.04 -12.38 -4.29
N ALA A 72 -0.87 -12.56 -5.32
CA ALA A 72 -2.30 -12.75 -5.16
C ALA A 72 -2.58 -14.09 -4.46
N LYS A 73 -1.95 -15.18 -4.92
CA LYS A 73 -2.10 -16.51 -4.31
C LYS A 73 -1.75 -16.53 -2.82
N TYR A 74 -0.66 -15.86 -2.43
CA TYR A 74 -0.27 -15.73 -1.01
C TYR A 74 -1.36 -15.07 -0.16
N PHE A 75 -1.94 -13.97 -0.63
CA PHE A 75 -2.95 -13.23 0.10
C PHE A 75 -4.34 -13.89 0.01
N GLN A 76 -4.68 -14.56 -1.10
CA GLN A 76 -5.90 -15.36 -1.23
C GLN A 76 -5.95 -16.47 -0.16
N ASP A 77 -4.86 -17.20 0.03
CA ASP A 77 -4.78 -18.24 1.07
C ASP A 77 -4.86 -17.65 2.49
N ARG A 78 -4.09 -16.59 2.78
CA ARG A 78 -3.96 -16.06 4.16
C ARG A 78 -5.07 -15.11 4.59
N VAL A 79 -5.64 -14.38 3.65
CA VAL A 79 -6.61 -13.30 3.89
C VAL A 79 -7.93 -13.64 3.21
N GLY A 80 -7.90 -14.05 1.94
CA GLY A 80 -9.11 -14.27 1.15
C GLY A 80 -10.05 -15.33 1.73
N ARG A 81 -9.51 -16.49 2.10
CA ARG A 81 -10.28 -17.57 2.76
C ARG A 81 -10.99 -17.09 4.03
N ARG A 82 -10.33 -16.24 4.83
CA ARG A 82 -10.87 -15.69 6.08
C ARG A 82 -11.95 -14.65 5.82
N ILE A 83 -11.80 -13.82 4.79
CA ILE A 83 -12.83 -12.89 4.35
C ILE A 83 -14.08 -13.67 3.92
N ILE A 84 -13.91 -14.68 3.06
CA ILE A 84 -15.05 -15.49 2.57
C ILE A 84 -15.77 -16.16 3.73
N LYS A 85 -15.03 -16.81 4.63
CA LYS A 85 -15.61 -17.45 5.81
C LYS A 85 -16.41 -16.49 6.69
N ALA A 86 -16.00 -15.23 6.77
CA ALA A 86 -16.63 -14.24 7.66
C ALA A 86 -17.80 -13.49 7.02
N PHE A 87 -17.79 -13.28 5.69
CA PHE A 87 -18.71 -12.34 5.03
C PHE A 87 -19.58 -12.96 3.94
N ARG A 88 -19.27 -14.18 3.47
CA ARG A 88 -20.07 -14.86 2.46
C ARG A 88 -21.13 -15.73 3.14
N GLU A 89 -22.40 -15.53 2.79
CA GLU A 89 -23.52 -16.26 3.42
C GLU A 89 -23.51 -17.77 3.08
N ASN A 90 -23.18 -18.13 1.83
CA ASN A 90 -23.16 -19.53 1.36
C ASN A 90 -21.92 -19.79 0.48
N PRO A 91 -20.72 -19.89 1.07
CA PRO A 91 -19.50 -20.14 0.32
C PRO A 91 -19.43 -21.59 -0.18
N SER A 92 -18.94 -21.79 -1.40
CA SER A 92 -18.61 -23.14 -1.88
C SER A 92 -17.38 -23.69 -1.15
N ASN A 93 -17.20 -25.02 -1.17
CA ASN A 93 -15.99 -25.64 -0.63
C ASN A 93 -14.73 -25.11 -1.32
N GLU A 94 -14.80 -24.86 -2.63
CA GLU A 94 -13.70 -24.29 -3.42
C GLU A 94 -13.34 -22.87 -2.93
N SER A 95 -14.33 -22.01 -2.71
CA SER A 95 -14.11 -20.66 -2.18
C SER A 95 -13.46 -20.70 -0.79
N LEU A 96 -13.89 -21.62 0.08
CA LEU A 96 -13.32 -21.80 1.42
C LEU A 96 -11.90 -22.39 1.39
N GLU A 97 -11.61 -23.23 0.40
CA GLU A 97 -10.31 -23.87 0.22
C GLU A 97 -9.27 -22.90 -0.35
N TYR A 98 -9.63 -22.11 -1.35
CA TYR A 98 -8.67 -21.32 -2.12
C TYR A 98 -8.74 -19.81 -1.87
N GLY A 99 -9.89 -19.26 -1.47
CA GLY A 99 -10.01 -17.83 -1.20
C GLY A 99 -9.77 -16.92 -2.40
N HIS A 100 -9.79 -17.47 -3.62
CA HIS A 100 -9.33 -16.80 -4.84
C HIS A 100 -10.39 -15.89 -5.48
N ASP A 101 -11.64 -16.01 -5.04
CA ASP A 101 -12.82 -15.37 -5.60
C ASP A 101 -13.46 -14.36 -4.63
N VAL A 102 -12.66 -13.77 -3.74
CA VAL A 102 -13.11 -12.68 -2.86
C VAL A 102 -13.58 -11.52 -3.72
N THR A 103 -14.81 -11.07 -3.52
CA THR A 103 -15.35 -9.90 -4.21
C THR A 103 -14.86 -8.59 -3.59
N PHE A 104 -14.85 -7.52 -4.36
CA PHE A 104 -14.50 -6.19 -3.84
C PHE A 104 -15.46 -5.74 -2.72
N LYS A 105 -16.74 -6.15 -2.78
CA LYS A 105 -17.72 -5.88 -1.72
C LYS A 105 -17.37 -6.58 -0.41
N GLU A 106 -17.01 -7.87 -0.47
CA GLU A 106 -16.58 -8.61 0.73
C GLU A 106 -15.31 -8.02 1.32
N PHE A 107 -14.36 -7.60 0.47
CA PHE A 107 -13.15 -6.90 0.91
C PHE A 107 -13.48 -5.55 1.60
N ALA A 108 -14.41 -4.77 1.05
CA ALA A 108 -14.87 -3.53 1.66
C ALA A 108 -15.57 -3.76 3.02
N LEU A 109 -16.37 -4.81 3.13
CA LEU A 109 -17.01 -5.21 4.39
C LEU A 109 -15.95 -5.62 5.41
N PHE A 110 -14.98 -6.42 5.01
CA PHE A 110 -13.85 -6.84 5.84
C PHE A 110 -13.14 -5.65 6.51
N LEU A 111 -12.83 -4.59 5.75
CA LEU A 111 -12.16 -3.42 6.29
C LEU A 111 -13.03 -2.57 7.24
N THR A 112 -14.36 -2.62 7.07
CA THR A 112 -15.27 -1.70 7.78
C THR A 112 -16.05 -2.34 8.93
N ASN A 113 -15.93 -3.66 9.14
CA ASN A 113 -16.73 -4.39 10.13
C ASN A 113 -16.07 -4.54 11.52
N ASN A 114 -14.85 -4.03 11.74
CA ASN A 114 -14.15 -4.05 13.04
C ASN A 114 -14.15 -5.41 13.76
N SER A 115 -14.00 -6.51 13.02
CA SER A 115 -13.99 -7.86 13.60
C SER A 115 -12.71 -8.10 14.40
N LYS A 116 -12.84 -8.50 15.67
CA LYS A 116 -11.68 -8.86 16.52
C LYS A 116 -10.93 -10.07 15.97
N ASP A 117 -11.64 -11.03 15.39
CA ASP A 117 -11.07 -12.26 14.84
C ASP A 117 -10.27 -12.04 13.56
N LEU A 118 -10.35 -10.84 12.97
CA LEU A 118 -9.61 -10.45 11.77
C LEU A 118 -8.65 -9.27 12.03
N ALA A 119 -8.46 -8.89 13.30
CA ALA A 119 -7.65 -7.72 13.68
C ALA A 119 -6.17 -7.87 13.28
N ASP A 120 -5.66 -9.11 13.22
CA ASP A 120 -4.30 -9.43 12.81
C ASP A 120 -4.06 -9.21 11.30
N ILE A 121 -5.09 -9.37 10.46
CA ILE A 121 -4.97 -9.19 9.00
C ILE A 121 -5.54 -7.86 8.51
N VAL A 122 -6.44 -7.21 9.25
CA VAL A 122 -6.99 -5.91 8.86
C VAL A 122 -5.92 -4.80 8.92
N ASN A 123 -4.95 -4.93 9.82
CA ASN A 123 -3.83 -4.00 9.98
C ASN A 123 -2.65 -4.37 9.07
N ASN A 124 -2.90 -4.43 7.77
CA ASN A 124 -1.86 -4.68 6.76
C ASN A 124 -1.48 -3.39 6.04
N GLU A 125 -0.20 -3.20 5.73
CA GLU A 125 0.37 -2.02 5.11
C GLU A 125 -0.26 -1.64 3.75
N HIS A 126 -0.84 -2.61 3.04
CA HIS A 126 -1.43 -2.40 1.73
C HIS A 126 -2.78 -1.65 1.79
N TRP A 127 -3.53 -1.75 2.89
CA TRP A 127 -4.85 -1.11 3.04
C TRP A 127 -5.02 -0.33 4.34
N GLN A 128 -4.11 -0.41 5.31
CA GLN A 128 -4.16 0.45 6.50
C GLN A 128 -3.96 1.92 6.11
N PRO A 129 -4.73 2.89 6.65
CA PRO A 129 -4.58 4.31 6.30
C PRO A 129 -3.14 4.82 6.41
N ILE A 130 -2.73 5.65 5.45
CA ILE A 130 -1.37 6.23 5.41
C ILE A 130 -1.13 7.09 6.64
N THR A 131 -2.15 7.79 7.15
CA THR A 131 -2.01 8.56 8.40
C THR A 131 -1.62 7.69 9.59
N THR A 132 -2.00 6.41 9.58
CA THR A 132 -1.65 5.45 10.62
C THR A 132 -0.30 4.78 10.34
N LEU A 133 0.06 4.53 9.08
CA LEU A 133 1.33 3.89 8.71
C LEU A 133 2.53 4.84 8.83
N CYS A 134 2.34 6.10 8.44
CA CYS A 134 3.43 7.05 8.27
C CYS A 134 3.38 8.21 9.27
N HIS A 135 2.30 8.36 10.02
CA HIS A 135 2.15 9.40 11.05
C HIS A 135 2.59 10.81 10.61
N PRO A 136 2.06 11.36 9.49
CA PRO A 136 2.44 12.68 8.98
C PRO A 136 2.14 13.84 9.94
N CYS A 137 1.30 13.63 10.95
CA CYS A 137 1.08 14.60 12.02
C CYS A 137 2.21 14.65 13.06
N LEU A 138 3.01 13.59 13.17
CA LEU A 138 4.12 13.47 14.12
C LEU A 138 5.48 13.66 13.43
N ILE A 139 5.60 13.19 12.19
CA ILE A 139 6.84 13.24 11.42
C ILE A 139 6.83 14.46 10.50
N LYS A 140 7.84 15.32 10.66
CA LYS A 140 8.05 16.47 9.77
C LYS A 140 8.65 16.01 8.44
N TYR A 141 7.80 15.70 7.48
CA TYR A 141 8.23 15.36 6.13
C TYR A 141 8.74 16.59 5.39
N THR A 142 9.90 16.46 4.75
CA THR A 142 10.45 17.47 3.84
C THR A 142 9.60 17.57 2.58
N LEU A 143 9.12 16.43 2.07
CA LEU A 143 8.28 16.36 0.89
C LEU A 143 7.17 15.33 1.08
N VAL A 144 5.95 15.71 0.67
CA VAL A 144 4.81 14.83 0.53
C VAL A 144 4.44 14.78 -0.95
N GLY A 145 4.89 13.75 -1.64
CA GLY A 145 4.58 13.52 -3.05
C GLY A 145 3.33 12.65 -3.23
N LYS A 146 2.81 12.62 -4.45
CA LYS A 146 1.61 11.89 -4.84
C LYS A 146 1.94 10.89 -5.94
N TYR A 147 1.26 9.75 -5.91
CA TYR A 147 1.42 8.72 -6.93
C TYR A 147 0.86 9.18 -8.29
N GLU A 148 -0.15 10.06 -8.26
CA GLU A 148 -0.74 10.70 -9.44
C GLU A 148 0.26 11.59 -10.19
N THR A 149 1.25 12.15 -9.48
CA THR A 149 2.33 13.02 -10.00
C THR A 149 3.70 12.41 -9.71
N LEU A 150 3.80 11.08 -9.68
CA LEU A 150 4.95 10.34 -9.17
C LEU A 150 6.28 10.77 -9.79
N LEU A 151 6.32 10.98 -11.11
CA LEU A 151 7.55 11.39 -11.80
C LEU A 151 8.01 12.77 -11.32
N ASP A 152 7.14 13.77 -11.38
CA ASP A 152 7.48 15.15 -11.03
C ASP A 152 7.86 15.27 -9.55
N ASP A 153 7.08 14.63 -8.66
CA ASP A 153 7.37 14.64 -7.23
C ASP A 153 8.66 13.90 -6.88
N SER A 154 8.99 12.82 -7.60
CA SER A 154 10.27 12.12 -7.39
C SER A 154 11.46 12.93 -7.89
N LEU A 155 11.31 13.65 -9.00
CA LEU A 155 12.33 14.58 -9.50
C LEU A 155 12.55 15.74 -8.53
N LEU A 156 11.48 16.29 -7.95
CA LEU A 156 11.56 17.31 -6.91
C LEU A 156 12.28 16.80 -5.64
N ALA A 157 12.01 15.54 -5.25
CA ALA A 157 12.70 14.91 -4.13
C ALA A 157 14.20 14.80 -4.37
N LEU A 158 14.61 14.32 -5.56
CA LEU A 158 16.01 14.21 -5.96
C LEU A 158 16.68 15.59 -5.99
N HIS A 159 15.99 16.60 -6.53
CA HIS A 159 16.49 17.97 -6.51
C HIS A 159 16.74 18.49 -5.09
N THR A 160 15.83 18.22 -4.16
CA THR A 160 15.94 18.68 -2.75
C THR A 160 17.19 18.16 -2.04
N ILE A 161 17.73 17.02 -2.47
CA ILE A 161 18.94 16.41 -1.91
C ILE A 161 20.17 16.59 -2.83
N ASN A 162 20.12 17.53 -3.79
CA ASN A 162 21.17 17.76 -4.79
C ASN A 162 21.53 16.52 -5.64
N ALA A 163 20.57 15.63 -5.87
CA ALA A 163 20.72 14.40 -6.64
C ALA A 163 20.02 14.44 -8.01
N SER A 164 19.86 15.63 -8.60
CA SER A 164 19.20 15.83 -9.91
C SER A 164 19.86 15.09 -11.08
N HIS A 165 21.09 14.59 -10.90
CA HIS A 165 21.79 13.77 -11.88
C HIS A 165 21.24 12.33 -11.96
N ILE A 166 20.46 11.88 -10.97
CA ILE A 166 19.79 10.59 -10.97
C ILE A 166 18.50 10.71 -11.78
N GLN A 167 18.26 9.75 -12.68
CA GLN A 167 17.02 9.68 -13.45
C GLN A 167 16.00 8.79 -12.74
N PHE A 168 14.79 9.30 -12.54
CA PHE A 168 13.67 8.47 -12.10
C PHE A 168 13.16 7.61 -13.28
N PRO A 169 12.91 6.30 -13.08
CA PRO A 169 12.48 5.41 -14.16
C PRO A 169 11.14 5.88 -14.75
N ARG A 170 11.06 5.89 -16.07
CA ARG A 170 9.79 6.10 -16.76
C ARG A 170 9.08 4.75 -16.90
N LEU A 171 7.96 4.59 -16.20
CA LEU A 171 7.11 3.42 -16.36
C LEU A 171 6.41 3.48 -17.70
N ALA A 172 6.57 2.44 -18.53
CA ALA A 172 5.91 2.35 -19.83
C ALA A 172 4.37 2.22 -19.71
N HIS A 173 3.89 1.68 -18.59
CA HIS A 173 2.47 1.42 -18.35
C HIS A 173 2.08 1.73 -16.90
N THR A 174 0.89 2.30 -16.71
CA THR A 174 0.26 2.46 -15.39
C THR A 174 -0.54 1.20 -15.03
N SER A 175 -0.88 1.04 -13.75
CA SER A 175 -1.73 -0.08 -13.29
C SER A 175 -3.17 -0.07 -13.83
N GLY A 176 -3.59 0.99 -14.52
CA GLY A 176 -4.94 1.16 -15.04
C GLY A 176 -6.02 1.12 -13.94
N THR A 177 -5.68 1.54 -12.71
CA THR A 177 -6.57 1.41 -11.54
C THR A 177 -7.57 2.57 -11.45
N SER A 178 -7.13 3.79 -11.78
CA SER A 178 -7.98 4.99 -11.74
C SER A 178 -9.19 4.84 -12.67
N GLU A 179 -8.98 4.27 -13.87
CA GLU A 179 -10.01 4.02 -14.88
C GLU A 179 -11.03 2.96 -14.43
N LYS A 180 -10.65 2.11 -13.47
CA LYS A 180 -11.52 1.03 -12.95
C LYS A 180 -12.29 1.43 -11.71
N LEU A 181 -11.97 2.55 -11.05
CA LEU A 181 -12.64 3.00 -9.84
C LEU A 181 -14.17 2.95 -9.96
N ARG A 182 -14.73 3.53 -11.03
CA ARG A 182 -16.18 3.55 -11.25
C ARG A 182 -16.78 2.14 -11.29
N LYS A 183 -16.14 1.20 -11.98
CA LYS A 183 -16.61 -0.20 -12.13
C LYS A 183 -16.64 -0.95 -10.79
N TYR A 184 -15.64 -0.75 -9.94
CA TYR A 184 -15.56 -1.47 -8.66
C TYR A 184 -16.45 -0.82 -7.60
N PHE A 185 -16.42 0.50 -7.48
CA PHE A 185 -17.23 1.19 -6.47
C PHE A 185 -18.72 1.20 -6.80
N SER A 186 -19.14 1.03 -8.07
CA SER A 186 -20.56 0.85 -8.40
C SER A 186 -21.17 -0.46 -7.89
N GLN A 187 -20.34 -1.42 -7.44
CA GLN A 187 -20.79 -2.68 -6.84
C GLN A 187 -21.12 -2.52 -5.35
N LEU A 188 -20.76 -1.38 -4.75
CA LEU A 188 -20.96 -1.10 -3.34
C LEU A 188 -22.19 -0.23 -3.14
N ASP A 189 -22.92 -0.48 -2.06
CA ASP A 189 -23.99 0.39 -1.62
C ASP A 189 -23.43 1.66 -0.96
N LEU A 190 -24.18 2.75 -1.07
CA LEU A 190 -23.75 4.06 -0.55
C LEU A 190 -23.40 4.05 0.96
N PRO A 191 -24.11 3.31 1.85
CA PRO A 191 -23.70 3.16 3.24
C PRO A 191 -22.29 2.57 3.42
N LEU A 192 -21.93 1.53 2.64
CA LEU A 192 -20.61 0.91 2.70
C LEU A 192 -19.52 1.86 2.17
N ILE A 193 -19.79 2.59 1.08
CA ILE A 193 -18.87 3.62 0.57
C ILE A 193 -18.61 4.69 1.63
N ARG A 194 -19.65 5.13 2.35
CA ARG A 194 -19.50 6.10 3.45
C ARG A 194 -18.68 5.55 4.62
N LYS A 195 -18.82 4.26 4.94
CA LYS A 195 -17.98 3.61 5.97
C LYS A 195 -16.51 3.56 5.52
N LEU A 196 -16.24 3.19 4.26
CA LEU A 196 -14.89 3.23 3.70
C LEU A 196 -14.30 4.63 3.70
N TYR A 197 -15.08 5.65 3.30
CA TYR A 197 -14.62 7.03 3.36
C TYR A 197 -14.26 7.45 4.79
N LYS A 198 -15.09 7.08 5.78
CA LYS A 198 -14.79 7.34 7.20
C LYS A 198 -13.50 6.63 7.64
N PHE A 199 -13.28 5.40 7.20
CA PHE A 199 -12.08 4.63 7.49
C PHE A 199 -10.80 5.33 6.98
N TYR A 200 -10.85 5.94 5.79
CA TYR A 200 -9.74 6.70 5.19
C TYR A 200 -9.83 8.22 5.37
N LYS A 201 -10.70 8.72 6.27
CA LYS A 201 -11.06 10.15 6.34
C LYS A 201 -9.85 11.09 6.44
N TYR A 202 -8.83 10.68 7.19
CA TYR A 202 -7.64 11.50 7.40
C TYR A 202 -6.66 11.43 6.23
N ASP A 203 -6.66 10.38 5.41
CA ASP A 203 -5.81 10.30 4.22
C ASP A 203 -6.29 11.26 3.10
N TYR A 204 -7.53 11.76 3.20
CA TYR A 204 -8.08 12.81 2.32
C TYR A 204 -7.78 14.24 2.79
N LYS A 205 -7.15 14.41 3.96
CA LYS A 205 -6.86 15.72 4.56
C LYS A 205 -5.37 16.02 4.47
#